data_AF-A0A4U0HGS3-F1
#
_entry.id   AF-A0A4U0HGS3-F1
#
_cell.length_a   1.000
_cell.length_b   1.000
_cell.length_c   1.000
_cell.angle_alpha   90.00
_cell.angle_beta   90.00
_cell.angle_gamma   90.00
#
_symmetry.space_group_name_H-M   'P 1'
#
loop_
_entity.id
_entity.type
_entity.pdbx_description
1 polymer ?
#
loop_
_entity_poly.entity_id
_entity_poly.type
_entity_poly.pdbx_seq_one_letter_code
_entity_poly.pdbx_strand_id
1 'polypeptide(L)'
;MAEKTDRKLKVAGLDTPRETRSRLLARIRPNPDAFGHATENFARFMGTPQFLMWMSVFCVVWLAWNTFGPETLRFDSAALGFTALTLMLSLQASYAAPLLLLAQNRQDDRDKVSLQQDRQRAERNLADTEYLTRELAALRIAIREVATRDFVRSELRSVLEELLDDESGEERRRGRRRPSDATAALPKLPQAQNGGQEY
;
A
#
# COMPACT_ATOMS: atom_id res chain seq x y z
N MET A 1 21.42 -58.80 6.29
CA MET A 1 20.07 -58.27 6.02
C MET A 1 19.55 -57.71 7.33
N ALA A 2 19.50 -56.38 7.43
CA ALA A 2 18.26 -55.58 7.44
C ALA A 2 17.46 -55.86 8.73
N GLU A 3 17.24 -54.90 9.62
CA GLU A 3 16.46 -53.70 9.34
C GLU A 3 16.72 -52.64 10.41
N LYS A 4 17.06 -51.43 9.98
CA LYS A 4 17.17 -50.23 10.83
C LYS A 4 15.80 -49.97 11.47
N THR A 5 15.75 -49.99 12.79
CA THR A 5 14.58 -49.50 13.55
C THR A 5 14.56 -47.97 13.46
N ASP A 6 13.89 -47.47 12.43
CA ASP A 6 13.66 -46.05 12.18
C ASP A 6 12.69 -45.51 13.25
N ARG A 7 13.27 -44.95 14.32
CA ARG A 7 12.56 -44.25 15.38
C ARG A 7 12.02 -42.94 14.79
N LYS A 8 10.84 -43.00 14.16
CA LYS A 8 10.07 -41.82 13.77
C LYS A 8 9.73 -40.98 15.01
N LEU A 9 10.58 -40.01 15.29
CA LEU A 9 10.30 -38.88 16.17
C LEU A 9 9.18 -38.07 15.53
N LYS A 10 7.95 -38.31 15.98
CA LYS A 10 6.78 -37.52 15.62
C LYS A 10 6.91 -36.18 16.34
N VAL A 11 7.56 -35.21 15.69
CA VAL A 11 7.60 -33.82 16.15
C VAL A 11 6.16 -33.30 16.11
N ALA A 12 5.55 -33.20 17.29
CA ALA A 12 4.27 -32.54 17.49
C ALA A 12 4.47 -31.06 17.13
N GLY A 13 3.82 -30.62 16.05
CA GLY A 13 3.79 -29.22 15.66
C GLY A 13 3.30 -28.37 16.83
N LEU A 14 4.07 -27.33 17.14
CA LEU A 14 3.80 -26.34 18.20
C LEU A 14 2.80 -25.25 17.78
N ASP A 15 2.05 -25.46 16.70
CA ASP A 15 1.17 -24.46 16.08
C ASP A 15 -0.32 -24.79 16.21
N THR A 16 -0.73 -25.34 17.34
CA THR A 16 -2.17 -25.43 17.65
C THR A 16 -2.43 -24.65 18.93
N PRO A 17 -3.06 -23.45 18.86
CA PRO A 17 -3.48 -22.76 20.06
C PRO A 17 -4.46 -23.69 20.79
N ARG A 18 -4.01 -24.12 21.96
CA ARG A 18 -4.70 -25.09 22.80
C ARG A 18 -5.80 -24.37 23.56
N GLU A 19 -6.95 -24.15 22.91
CA GLU A 19 -8.18 -23.65 23.55
C GLU A 19 -8.63 -24.64 24.63
N THR A 20 -8.17 -24.39 25.85
CA THR A 20 -8.46 -25.21 27.02
C THR A 20 -9.60 -24.56 27.79
N ARG A 21 -10.76 -25.24 27.75
CA ARG A 21 -11.91 -25.12 28.67
C ARG A 21 -12.74 -23.83 28.66
N SER A 22 -13.79 -23.87 27.85
CA SER A 22 -15.11 -23.34 28.21
C SER A 22 -16.21 -24.22 27.61
N ARG A 23 -16.29 -25.50 28.04
CA ARG A 23 -17.32 -26.45 27.55
C ARG A 23 -18.57 -26.53 28.44
N LEU A 24 -18.63 -25.78 29.55
CA LEU A 24 -19.79 -25.79 30.46
C LEU A 24 -20.72 -24.58 30.32
N LEU A 25 -20.35 -23.56 29.54
CA LEU A 25 -21.20 -22.40 29.23
C LEU A 25 -21.75 -22.41 27.80
N ALA A 26 -21.51 -23.47 27.03
CA ALA A 26 -21.78 -23.51 25.59
C ALA A 26 -23.25 -23.80 25.20
N ARG A 27 -24.21 -23.78 26.13
CA ARG A 27 -25.63 -24.08 25.86
C ARG A 27 -26.60 -22.92 26.07
N ILE A 28 -26.08 -21.71 26.23
CA ILE A 28 -26.84 -20.48 26.01
C ILE A 28 -26.24 -19.85 24.76
N ARG A 29 -26.57 -20.42 23.59
CA ARG A 29 -26.39 -19.71 22.32
C ARG A 29 -27.74 -19.06 22.01
N PRO A 30 -28.02 -17.82 22.46
CA PRO A 30 -29.14 -17.09 21.92
C PRO A 30 -28.89 -16.99 20.41
N ASN A 31 -29.88 -17.36 19.61
CA ASN A 31 -29.76 -17.39 18.16
C ASN A 31 -29.35 -15.99 17.66
N PRO A 32 -28.08 -15.79 17.22
CA PRO A 32 -27.53 -14.47 16.95
C PRO A 32 -28.26 -13.77 15.81
N ASP A 33 -28.88 -14.52 14.89
CA ASP A 33 -29.63 -13.97 13.77
C ASP A 33 -30.96 -13.31 14.22
N ALA A 34 -31.65 -13.92 15.18
CA ALA A 34 -32.89 -13.35 15.75
C ALA A 34 -32.59 -12.10 16.61
N PHE A 35 -31.45 -12.11 17.31
CA PHE A 35 -30.99 -10.95 18.09
C PHE A 35 -30.48 -9.83 17.17
N GLY A 36 -29.85 -10.17 16.05
CA GLY A 36 -29.41 -9.23 15.02
C GLY A 36 -30.57 -8.49 14.37
N HIS A 37 -31.60 -9.20 13.92
CA HIS A 37 -32.80 -8.57 13.36
C HIS A 37 -33.59 -7.74 14.37
N ALA A 38 -33.68 -8.20 15.63
CA ALA A 38 -34.31 -7.43 16.70
C ALA A 38 -33.52 -6.14 16.99
N THR A 39 -32.19 -6.21 16.99
CA THR A 39 -31.29 -5.06 17.17
C THR A 39 -31.38 -4.10 15.99
N GLU A 40 -31.50 -4.59 14.76
CA GLU A 40 -31.64 -3.77 13.55
C GLU A 40 -32.97 -3.00 13.53
N ASN A 41 -34.06 -3.66 13.94
CA ASN A 41 -35.34 -2.99 14.14
C ASN A 41 -35.26 -1.96 15.29
N PHE A 42 -34.54 -2.26 16.38
CA PHE A 42 -34.31 -1.33 17.48
C PHE A 42 -33.50 -0.09 17.05
N ALA A 43 -32.47 -0.28 16.22
CA ALA A 43 -31.66 0.80 15.67
C ALA A 43 -32.48 1.72 14.75
N ARG A 44 -33.33 1.14 13.88
CA ARG A 44 -34.27 1.91 13.05
C ARG A 44 -35.33 2.63 13.88
N PHE A 45 -35.79 2.02 14.97
CA PHE A 45 -36.77 2.61 15.89
C PHE A 45 -36.18 3.82 16.65
N MET A 46 -34.91 3.75 17.06
CA MET A 46 -34.22 4.83 17.77
C MET A 46 -33.90 6.06 16.91
N GLY A 47 -33.83 5.91 15.58
CA GLY A 47 -33.57 7.01 14.65
C GLY A 47 -34.81 7.79 14.19
N THR A 48 -36.01 7.39 14.60
CA THR A 48 -37.29 7.93 14.09
C THR A 48 -38.02 8.73 15.19
N PRO A 49 -38.75 9.83 14.88
CA PRO A 49 -39.55 10.59 15.87
C PRO A 49 -40.63 9.76 16.60
N GLN A 50 -40.91 8.54 16.13
CA GLN A 50 -41.80 7.57 16.78
C GLN A 50 -41.33 7.15 18.18
N PHE A 51 -40.02 7.12 18.45
CA PHE A 51 -39.50 6.80 19.79
C PHE A 51 -39.94 7.84 20.83
N LEU A 52 -39.81 9.12 20.51
CA LEU A 52 -40.24 10.21 21.39
C LEU A 52 -41.75 10.17 21.61
N MET A 53 -42.53 9.79 20.60
CA MET A 53 -43.98 9.64 20.72
C MET A 53 -44.34 8.52 21.70
N TRP A 54 -43.76 7.34 21.58
CA TRP A 54 -44.01 6.21 22.49
C TRP A 54 -43.55 6.49 23.92
N MET A 55 -42.37 7.12 24.10
CA MET A 55 -41.90 7.55 25.41
C MET A 55 -42.82 8.60 26.03
N SER A 56 -43.35 9.53 25.22
CA SER A 56 -44.32 10.52 25.69
C SER A 56 -45.62 9.86 26.14
N VAL A 57 -46.14 8.90 25.37
CA VAL A 57 -47.32 8.11 25.74
C VAL A 57 -47.07 7.34 27.04
N PHE A 58 -45.90 6.70 27.19
CA PHE A 58 -45.51 6.01 28.42
C PHE A 58 -45.51 6.95 29.63
N CYS A 59 -44.89 8.12 29.52
CA CYS A 59 -44.89 9.14 30.58
C CYS A 59 -46.31 9.57 30.95
N VAL A 60 -47.19 9.80 29.96
CA VAL A 60 -48.59 10.21 30.19
C VAL A 60 -49.38 9.10 30.89
N VAL A 61 -49.27 7.86 30.42
CA VAL A 61 -49.95 6.70 31.04
C VAL A 61 -49.43 6.48 32.47
N TRP A 62 -48.12 6.59 32.68
CA TRP A 62 -47.50 6.43 33.99
C TRP A 62 -47.92 7.53 34.98
N LEU A 63 -47.97 8.77 34.51
CA LEU A 63 -48.47 9.90 35.30
C LEU A 63 -49.95 9.71 35.62
N ALA A 64 -50.78 9.36 34.64
CA ALA A 64 -52.20 9.09 34.84
C ALA A 64 -52.42 7.96 35.87
N TRP A 65 -51.66 6.87 35.78
CA TRP A 65 -51.73 5.77 36.74
C TRP A 65 -51.34 6.22 38.16
N ASN A 66 -50.26 6.99 38.32
CA ASN A 66 -49.85 7.49 39.63
C ASN A 66 -50.78 8.59 40.15
N THR A 67 -51.46 9.34 39.29
CA THR A 67 -52.42 10.39 39.69
C THR A 67 -53.78 9.82 40.08
N PHE A 68 -54.34 8.89 39.29
CA PHE A 68 -55.71 8.38 39.45
C PHE A 68 -55.79 7.00 40.12
N GLY A 69 -54.66 6.32 40.36
CA GLY A 69 -54.62 5.00 40.99
C GLY A 69 -55.00 5.01 42.48
N PRO A 70 -55.54 3.88 43.02
CA PRO A 70 -55.89 3.74 44.44
C PRO A 70 -54.67 3.95 45.36
N GLU A 71 -54.82 4.68 46.48
CA GLU A 71 -53.71 5.04 47.38
C GLU A 71 -52.88 3.85 47.89
N THR A 72 -53.47 2.67 47.96
CA THR A 72 -52.80 1.44 48.41
C THR A 72 -51.90 0.78 47.37
N LEU A 73 -52.00 1.16 46.09
CA LEU A 73 -51.21 0.64 44.97
C LEU A 73 -50.34 1.71 44.29
N ARG A 74 -50.34 2.93 44.83
CA ARG A 74 -49.46 4.02 44.37
C ARG A 74 -48.06 3.73 44.88
N PHE A 75 -47.19 3.27 43.99
CA PHE A 75 -45.76 3.13 44.27
C PHE A 75 -45.12 4.50 44.56
N ASP A 76 -45.70 5.60 44.06
CA ASP A 76 -45.14 6.93 44.22
C ASP A 76 -46.25 8.01 44.29
N SER A 77 -46.48 8.58 45.48
CA SER A 77 -47.60 9.51 45.71
C SER A 77 -47.29 10.89 45.12
N ALA A 78 -48.18 11.42 44.26
CA ALA A 78 -47.97 12.67 43.52
C ALA A 78 -47.68 13.91 44.40
N ALA A 79 -48.04 13.85 45.68
CA ALA A 79 -47.78 14.91 46.66
C ALA A 79 -46.29 15.07 47.06
N LEU A 80 -45.46 14.04 46.83
CA LEU A 80 -44.05 14.02 47.24
C LEU A 80 -43.07 14.34 46.09
N GLY A 81 -43.54 14.40 44.84
CA GLY A 81 -42.73 14.77 43.68
C GLY A 81 -41.73 13.70 43.17
N PHE A 82 -41.64 12.55 43.83
CA PHE A 82 -40.72 11.46 43.44
C PHE A 82 -41.09 10.77 42.12
N THR A 83 -42.37 10.74 41.72
CA THR A 83 -42.79 10.23 40.40
C THR A 83 -42.06 10.94 39.25
N ALA A 84 -41.89 12.26 39.36
CA ALA A 84 -41.16 13.04 38.36
C ALA A 84 -39.66 12.72 38.35
N LEU A 85 -39.06 12.49 39.51
CA LEU A 85 -37.66 12.08 39.63
C LEU A 85 -37.42 10.69 39.03
N THR A 86 -38.28 9.72 39.31
CA THR A 86 -38.19 8.36 38.76
C THR A 86 -38.40 8.35 37.24
N LEU A 87 -39.33 9.16 36.73
CA LEU A 87 -39.51 9.37 35.29
C LEU A 87 -38.29 10.04 34.67
N MET A 88 -37.72 11.06 35.31
CA MET A 88 -36.54 11.76 34.82
C MET A 88 -35.31 10.84 34.79
N LEU A 89 -35.12 10.00 35.82
CA LEU A 89 -34.06 9.01 35.87
C LEU A 89 -34.22 7.93 34.79
N SER A 90 -35.46 7.46 34.59
CA SER A 90 -35.77 6.47 33.54
C SER A 90 -35.57 7.05 32.13
N LEU A 91 -35.94 8.32 31.93
CA LEU A 91 -35.71 9.05 30.70
C LEU A 91 -34.21 9.26 30.44
N GLN A 92 -33.42 9.56 31.49
CA GLN A 92 -31.96 9.68 31.39
C GLN A 92 -31.30 8.39 30.86
N ALA A 93 -31.69 7.24 31.38
CA ALA A 93 -31.19 5.96 30.88
C ALA A 93 -31.64 5.70 29.43
N SER A 94 -32.89 6.05 29.10
CA SER A 94 -33.49 5.76 27.80
C SER A 94 -32.91 6.59 26.65
N TYR A 95 -32.55 7.87 26.88
CA TYR A 95 -31.97 8.72 25.82
C TYR A 95 -30.48 8.44 25.55
N ALA A 96 -29.78 7.82 26.51
CA ALA A 96 -28.37 7.47 26.36
C ALA A 96 -28.15 6.39 25.29
N ALA A 97 -29.07 5.42 25.17
CA ALA A 97 -29.01 4.36 24.16
C ALA A 97 -28.99 4.88 22.71
N PRO A 98 -29.86 5.83 22.29
CA PRO A 98 -29.82 6.37 20.93
C PRO A 98 -28.56 7.18 20.63
N LEU A 99 -28.08 7.94 21.60
CA LEU A 99 -26.83 8.70 21.46
C LEU A 99 -25.62 7.77 21.30
N LEU A 100 -25.62 6.66 22.05
CA LEU A 100 -24.60 5.63 21.95
C LEU A 100 -24.63 4.93 20.59
N LEU A 101 -25.81 4.57 20.09
CA LEU A 101 -25.96 3.96 18.76
C LEU A 101 -25.58 4.92 17.62
N LEU A 102 -25.91 6.22 17.74
CA LEU A 102 -25.54 7.21 16.73
C LEU A 102 -24.02 7.47 16.72
N ALA A 103 -23.39 7.41 17.88
CA ALA A 103 -21.94 7.48 18.00
C ALA A 103 -21.26 6.26 17.35
N GLN A 104 -21.84 5.07 17.53
CA GLN A 104 -21.36 3.82 16.93
C GLN A 104 -21.54 3.80 15.41
N ASN A 105 -22.69 4.20 14.86
CA ASN A 105 -22.89 4.29 13.41
C ASN A 105 -21.85 5.17 12.72
N ARG A 106 -21.47 6.30 13.34
CA ARG A 106 -20.42 7.18 12.79
C ARG A 106 -19.03 6.55 12.86
N GLN A 107 -18.79 5.65 13.81
CA GLN A 107 -17.54 4.88 13.88
C GLN A 107 -17.54 3.80 12.80
N ASP A 108 -18.62 3.04 12.66
CA ASP A 108 -18.77 2.00 11.64
C ASP A 108 -18.65 2.56 10.22
N ASP A 109 -19.23 3.73 9.95
CA ASP A 109 -19.12 4.41 8.65
C ASP A 109 -17.67 4.82 8.35
N ARG A 110 -16.93 5.33 9.34
CA ARG A 110 -15.51 5.66 9.19
C ARG A 110 -14.67 4.41 8.97
N ASP A 111 -14.93 3.35 9.72
CA ASP A 111 -14.22 2.08 9.63
C ASP A 111 -14.46 1.43 8.26
N LYS A 112 -15.67 1.52 7.73
CA LYS A 112 -16.01 1.07 6.36
C LYS A 112 -15.22 1.84 5.30
N VAL A 113 -15.16 3.17 5.39
CA VAL A 113 -14.37 3.98 4.45
C VAL A 113 -12.88 3.66 4.55
N SER A 114 -12.37 3.51 5.78
CA SER A 114 -10.97 3.12 6.03
C SER A 114 -10.64 1.77 5.39
N LEU A 115 -11.49 0.76 5.57
CA LEU A 115 -11.31 -0.57 4.97
C LEU A 115 -11.36 -0.55 3.44
N GLN A 116 -12.25 0.26 2.85
CA GLN A 116 -12.31 0.41 1.39
C GLN A 116 -11.03 1.06 0.84
N GLN A 117 -10.53 2.10 1.52
CA GLN A 117 -9.27 2.75 1.15
C GLN A 117 -8.08 1.81 1.30
N ASP A 118 -8.04 1.03 2.36
CA ASP A 118 -6.96 0.05 2.60
C ASP A 118 -6.93 -1.02 1.49
N ARG A 119 -8.10 -1.56 1.11
CA ARG A 119 -8.20 -2.47 -0.04
C ARG A 119 -7.71 -1.83 -1.34
N GLN A 120 -8.13 -0.61 -1.64
CA GLN A 120 -7.70 0.08 -2.86
C GLN A 120 -6.18 0.35 -2.84
N ARG A 121 -5.60 0.68 -1.69
CA ARG A 121 -4.15 0.84 -1.52
C ARG A 121 -3.43 -0.49 -1.72
N ALA A 122 -3.95 -1.59 -1.19
CA ALA A 122 -3.36 -2.92 -1.37
C ALA A 122 -3.36 -3.34 -2.85
N GLU A 123 -4.45 -3.10 -3.58
CA GLU A 123 -4.53 -3.37 -5.03
C GLU A 123 -3.51 -2.54 -5.82
N ARG A 124 -3.37 -1.24 -5.51
CA ARG A 124 -2.36 -0.37 -6.15
C ARG A 124 -0.93 -0.82 -5.84
N ASN A 125 -0.65 -1.14 -4.57
CA ASN A 125 0.67 -1.64 -4.17
C ASN A 125 1.03 -2.96 -4.87
N LEU A 126 0.05 -3.84 -5.05
CA LEU A 126 0.24 -5.09 -5.79
C LEU A 126 0.56 -4.78 -7.26
N ALA A 127 -0.22 -3.92 -7.91
CA ALA A 127 0.02 -3.52 -9.30
C ALA A 127 1.39 -2.82 -9.49
N ASP A 128 1.78 -1.92 -8.57
CA ASP A 128 3.08 -1.26 -8.60
C ASP A 128 4.22 -2.28 -8.44
N THR A 129 4.03 -3.28 -7.56
CA THR A 129 5.01 -4.35 -7.36
C THR A 129 5.12 -5.23 -8.60
N GLU A 130 4.01 -5.58 -9.24
CA GLU A 130 3.99 -6.32 -10.50
C GLU A 130 4.68 -5.54 -11.62
N TYR A 131 4.41 -4.24 -11.72
CA TYR A 131 5.04 -3.35 -12.68
C TYR A 131 6.56 -3.32 -12.48
N LEU A 132 7.01 -3.02 -11.25
CA LEU A 132 8.44 -3.00 -10.92
C LEU A 132 9.09 -4.36 -11.17
N THR A 133 8.40 -5.47 -10.89
CA THR A 133 8.94 -6.81 -11.15
C THR A 133 9.11 -7.07 -12.64
N ARG A 134 8.16 -6.64 -13.48
CA ARG A 134 8.26 -6.76 -14.94
C ARG A 134 9.37 -5.86 -15.50
N GLU A 135 9.46 -4.62 -15.04
CA GLU A 135 10.52 -3.70 -15.46
C GLU A 135 11.91 -4.21 -15.03
N LEU A 136 12.04 -4.74 -13.80
CA LEU A 136 13.27 -5.37 -13.34
C LEU A 136 13.66 -6.60 -14.16
N ALA A 137 12.68 -7.40 -14.59
CA ALA A 137 12.93 -8.53 -15.48
C ALA A 137 13.43 -8.08 -16.86
N ALA A 138 12.83 -7.04 -17.45
CA ALA A 138 13.28 -6.45 -18.71
C ALA A 138 14.70 -5.87 -18.59
N LEU A 139 14.96 -5.08 -17.53
CA LEU A 139 16.28 -4.52 -17.24
C LEU A 139 17.33 -5.62 -17.06
N ARG A 140 17.01 -6.71 -16.35
CA ARG A 140 17.91 -7.85 -16.17
C ARG A 140 18.29 -8.50 -17.49
N ILE A 141 17.35 -8.64 -18.43
CA ILE A 141 17.62 -9.20 -19.76
C ILE A 141 18.56 -8.27 -20.55
N ALA A 142 18.25 -6.97 -20.57
CA ALA A 142 19.09 -5.98 -21.25
C ALA A 142 20.53 -5.95 -20.69
N ILE A 143 20.69 -6.02 -19.36
CA ILE A 143 22.02 -6.12 -18.73
C ILE A 143 22.72 -7.42 -19.13
N ARG A 144 21.99 -8.54 -19.21
CA ARG A 144 22.59 -9.84 -19.60
C ARG A 144 23.11 -9.83 -21.04
N GLU A 145 22.44 -9.13 -21.95
CA GLU A 145 22.88 -8.99 -23.34
C GLU A 145 24.17 -8.15 -23.44
N VAL A 146 24.25 -7.02 -22.72
CA VAL A 146 25.42 -6.12 -22.74
C VAL A 146 26.60 -6.65 -21.91
N ALA A 147 26.34 -7.40 -20.84
CA ALA A 147 27.36 -7.85 -19.89
C ALA A 147 27.96 -9.23 -20.20
N THR A 148 27.88 -9.71 -21.44
CA THR A 148 28.66 -10.90 -21.79
C THR A 148 30.14 -10.52 -21.68
N ARG A 149 30.89 -11.13 -20.76
CA ARG A 149 32.30 -10.81 -20.46
C ARG A 149 33.16 -10.69 -21.73
N ASP A 150 32.88 -11.52 -22.73
CA ASP A 150 33.60 -11.53 -23.99
C ASP A 150 33.26 -10.34 -24.89
N PHE A 151 32.04 -9.81 -24.86
CA PHE A 151 31.63 -8.59 -25.56
C PHE A 151 32.28 -7.34 -24.94
N VAL A 152 32.22 -7.21 -23.61
CA VAL A 152 32.89 -6.11 -22.91
C VAL A 152 34.40 -6.15 -23.15
N ARG A 153 34.99 -7.35 -23.18
CA ARG A 153 36.40 -7.54 -23.49
C ARG A 153 36.72 -7.23 -24.97
N SER A 154 35.86 -7.59 -25.91
CA SER A 154 36.08 -7.29 -27.34
C SER A 154 35.96 -5.80 -27.62
N GLU A 155 34.98 -5.11 -27.03
CA GLU A 155 34.84 -3.65 -27.17
C GLU A 155 36.02 -2.90 -26.53
N LEU A 156 36.44 -3.27 -25.31
CA LEU A 156 37.64 -2.68 -24.70
C LEU A 156 38.87 -2.89 -25.58
N ARG A 157 39.01 -4.07 -26.19
CA ARG A 157 40.15 -4.38 -27.04
C ARG A 157 40.08 -3.65 -28.37
N SER A 158 38.90 -3.55 -28.98
CA SER A 158 38.65 -2.78 -30.19
C SER A 158 39.02 -1.31 -30.00
N VAL A 159 38.55 -0.70 -28.91
CA VAL A 159 38.86 0.71 -28.60
C VAL A 159 40.37 0.88 -28.31
N LEU A 160 40.98 -0.05 -27.57
CA LEU A 160 42.43 -0.01 -27.33
C LEU A 160 43.24 -0.12 -28.63
N GLU A 161 42.81 -0.98 -29.54
CA GLU A 161 43.45 -1.19 -30.85
C GLU A 161 43.28 0.03 -31.76
N GLU A 162 42.10 0.66 -31.75
CA GLU A 162 41.85 1.93 -32.45
C GLU A 162 42.77 3.06 -31.96
N LEU A 163 42.95 3.22 -30.65
CA LEU A 163 43.89 4.22 -30.10
C LEU A 163 45.36 3.92 -30.45
N LEU A 164 45.78 2.65 -30.41
CA LEU A 164 47.14 2.24 -30.76
C LEU A 164 47.43 2.45 -32.25
N ASP A 165 46.47 2.15 -33.13
CA ASP A 165 46.61 2.36 -34.57
C ASP A 165 46.67 3.85 -34.92
N ASP A 166 45.92 4.71 -34.23
CA ASP A 166 46.00 6.17 -34.42
C ASP A 166 47.39 6.71 -34.05
N GLU A 167 47.97 6.30 -32.91
CA GLU A 167 49.36 6.67 -32.54
C GLU A 167 50.39 6.20 -33.58
N SER A 168 50.28 4.96 -34.05
CA SER A 168 51.23 4.41 -35.04
C SER A 168 51.06 4.98 -36.46
N GLY A 169 49.83 5.36 -36.83
CA GLY A 169 49.49 6.03 -38.08
C GLY A 169 50.02 7.48 -38.12
N GLU A 170 49.95 8.18 -36.98
CA GLU A 170 50.58 9.49 -36.80
C GLU A 170 52.11 9.42 -36.92
N GLU A 171 52.75 8.40 -36.35
CA GLU A 171 54.20 8.17 -36.48
C GLU A 171 54.62 7.86 -37.92
N ARG A 172 53.85 7.04 -38.66
CA ARG A 172 54.10 6.77 -40.09
C ARG A 172 53.90 8.00 -40.97
N ARG A 173 52.89 8.82 -40.69
CA ARG A 173 52.67 10.11 -41.40
C ARG A 173 53.78 11.12 -41.12
N ARG A 174 54.31 11.16 -39.88
CA ARG A 174 55.50 11.96 -39.55
C ARG A 174 56.78 11.44 -40.22
N GLY A 175 56.96 10.13 -40.34
CA GLY A 175 58.12 9.52 -41.02
C GLY A 175 58.15 9.73 -42.54
N ARG A 176 56.98 9.77 -43.20
CA ARG A 176 56.85 10.00 -44.66
C ARG A 176 57.04 11.47 -45.06
N ARG A 177 56.85 12.42 -44.13
CA ARG A 177 57.17 13.84 -44.31
C ARG A 177 58.63 14.12 -43.89
N ARG A 178 59.60 13.57 -44.61
CA ARG A 178 60.99 14.07 -44.61
C ARG A 178 61.37 14.48 -46.05
N PRO A 179 62.06 15.62 -46.22
CA PRO A 179 62.04 16.39 -47.46
C PRO A 179 63.00 15.79 -48.48
N SER A 180 62.47 15.40 -49.64
CA SER A 180 63.26 15.26 -50.86
C SER A 180 62.76 16.31 -51.84
N ASP A 181 63.70 17.14 -52.28
CA ASP A 181 63.70 17.93 -53.52
C ASP A 181 63.91 19.44 -53.28
N ALA A 182 65.16 19.76 -52.97
CA ALA A 182 65.74 21.08 -53.20
C ALA A 182 67.20 20.95 -53.69
N THR A 183 67.46 20.06 -54.66
CA THR A 183 68.73 20.03 -55.40
C THR A 183 68.49 19.57 -56.83
N ALA A 184 68.19 20.48 -57.76
CA ALA A 184 68.60 20.43 -59.18
C ALA A 184 67.82 21.44 -60.02
N ALA A 185 68.29 22.69 -60.08
CA ALA A 185 68.03 23.57 -61.21
C ALA A 185 69.14 24.63 -61.29
N LEU A 186 70.28 24.24 -61.88
CA LEU A 186 71.31 25.18 -62.32
C LEU A 186 70.82 25.89 -63.59
N PRO A 187 70.81 27.24 -63.64
CA PRO A 187 70.52 27.96 -64.88
C PRO A 187 71.73 27.88 -65.82
N LYS A 188 71.51 27.41 -67.04
CA LYS A 188 72.51 27.45 -68.11
C LYS A 188 72.59 28.86 -68.68
N LEU A 189 73.78 29.48 -68.62
CA LEU A 189 74.09 30.73 -69.32
C LEU A 189 74.23 30.48 -70.83
N PRO A 190 73.74 31.39 -71.70
CA PRO A 190 73.99 31.30 -73.13
C PRO A 190 75.35 31.90 -73.48
N GLN A 191 76.17 31.17 -74.25
CA GLN A 191 77.27 31.73 -75.02
C GLN A 191 76.83 31.92 -76.47
N ALA A 192 76.84 33.17 -76.95
CA ALA A 192 76.90 33.58 -78.36
C ALA A 192 77.65 34.92 -78.38
N GLN A 193 78.94 34.94 -78.73
CA GLN A 193 79.51 35.08 -80.07
C GLN A 193 79.40 36.51 -80.65
N ASN A 194 80.48 37.27 -80.41
CA ASN A 194 81.28 38.09 -81.34
C ASN A 194 80.65 39.18 -82.25
N GLY A 195 81.41 40.29 -82.36
CA GLY A 195 81.17 41.46 -83.22
C GLY A 195 80.81 42.68 -82.38
N GLY A 196 81.47 43.83 -82.42
CA GLY A 196 82.47 44.41 -83.31
C GLY A 196 82.59 45.89 -82.90
N GLN A 197 83.69 46.49 -83.29
CA GLN A 197 84.08 47.91 -83.22
C GLN A 197 82.95 48.94 -83.16
N GLU A 198 83.12 50.02 -82.39
CA GLU A 198 83.38 51.38 -82.94
C GLU A 198 83.41 52.45 -81.82
N TYR A 199 84.47 53.28 -81.88
CA TYR A 199 84.74 54.62 -81.33
C TYR A 199 84.33 55.03 -79.90
#